data_AF-A0A924JR78-F1
#
_entry.id   AF-A0A924JR78-F1
#
_cell.length_a   1.000
_cell.length_b   1.000
_cell.length_c   1.000
_cell.angle_alpha   90.00
_cell.angle_beta   90.00
_cell.angle_gamma   90.00
#
_symmetry.space_group_name_H-M   'P 1'
#
loop_
_entity.id
_entity.type
_entity.pdbx_description
1 polymer ?
#
loop_
_entity_poly.entity_id
_entity_poly.type
_entity_poly.pdbx_seq_one_letter_code
_entity_poly.pdbx_strand_id
1 'polypeptide(L)'
;MNARGDTTRKRLIDATTALVREVGYANVRTRSIAVAAGVAEGTLYRHFADKRSLFYAAVLDRNAPIVAATATLPSLAGQGTVLGNLLDTIRQLALLQQDLLPL
;
A
#
# COMPACT_ATOMS: atom_id res chain seq x y z
N MET A 1 -17.75 -9.01 -10.13
CA MET A 1 -16.81 -8.98 -8.98
C MET A 1 -17.39 -9.87 -7.88
N ASN A 2 -16.67 -10.91 -7.46
CA ASN A 2 -17.12 -11.78 -6.37
C ASN A 2 -16.72 -11.16 -5.04
N ALA A 3 -17.68 -10.63 -4.28
CA ALA A 3 -17.44 -9.95 -3.00
C ALA A 3 -16.52 -10.72 -2.04
N ARG A 4 -16.60 -12.07 -2.05
CA ARG A 4 -15.71 -12.94 -1.25
C ARG A 4 -14.24 -12.88 -1.67
N GLY A 5 -13.96 -12.74 -2.97
CA GLY A 5 -12.60 -12.65 -3.50
C GLY A 5 -11.94 -11.32 -3.13
N ASP A 6 -12.71 -10.23 -3.15
CA ASP A 6 -12.23 -8.90 -2.72
C ASP A 6 -11.92 -8.87 -1.22
N THR A 7 -12.73 -9.54 -0.39
CA THR A 7 -12.46 -9.66 1.05
C THR A 7 -11.19 -10.46 1.35
N THR A 8 -10.91 -11.54 0.61
CA THR A 8 -9.68 -12.32 0.79
C THR A 8 -8.44 -11.56 0.33
N ARG A 9 -8.53 -10.85 -0.80
CA ARG A 9 -7.43 -10.01 -1.29
C ARG A 9 -7.04 -8.96 -0.25
N LYS A 10 -8.03 -8.28 0.35
CA LYS A 10 -7.78 -7.30 1.40
C LYS A 10 -7.11 -7.91 2.64
N ARG A 11 -7.59 -9.06 3.14
CA ARG A 11 -6.96 -9.75 4.28
C ARG A 11 -5.50 -10.12 4.04
N LEU A 12 -5.16 -10.55 2.82
CA LEU A 12 -3.77 -10.82 2.44
C LEU A 12 -2.90 -9.56 2.46
N ILE A 13 -3.42 -8.44 1.97
CA ILE A 13 -2.75 -7.13 1.97
C ILE A 13 -2.53 -6.64 3.41
N ASP A 14 -3.57 -6.68 4.25
CA ASP A 14 -3.51 -6.24 5.64
C ASP A 14 -2.50 -7.09 6.44
N ALA A 15 -2.55 -8.42 6.30
CA ALA A 15 -1.61 -9.34 6.94
C ALA A 15 -0.16 -9.13 6.49
N THR A 16 0.06 -8.88 5.20
CA THR A 16 1.39 -8.57 4.66
C THR A 16 1.93 -7.28 5.26
N THR A 17 1.08 -6.26 5.35
CA THR A 17 1.46 -4.95 5.91
C THR A 17 1.91 -5.09 7.37
N ALA A 18 1.15 -5.84 8.18
CA ALA A 18 1.49 -6.09 9.58
C ALA A 18 2.83 -6.83 9.73
N LEU A 19 2.98 -7.97 9.05
CA LEU A 19 4.18 -8.79 9.15
C LEU A 19 5.44 -8.08 8.65
N VAL A 20 5.35 -7.31 7.56
CA VAL A 20 6.51 -6.57 7.06
C VAL A 20 6.94 -5.47 8.03
N ARG A 21 6.00 -4.81 8.72
CA ARG A 21 6.34 -3.83 9.77
C ARG A 21 7.03 -4.48 10.96
N GLU A 22 6.64 -5.71 11.30
CA GLU A 22 7.18 -6.42 12.47
C GLU A 22 8.58 -6.98 12.22
N VAL A 23 8.77 -7.72 11.12
CA VAL A 23 10.01 -8.49 10.89
C VAL A 23 10.80 -8.06 9.66
N GLY A 24 10.29 -7.11 8.88
CA GLY A 24 10.91 -6.66 7.62
C GLY A 24 10.64 -7.60 6.44
N TYR A 25 10.61 -7.02 5.23
CA TYR A 25 10.22 -7.73 4.01
C TYR A 25 11.02 -9.01 3.74
N ALA A 26 12.34 -9.00 3.98
CA ALA A 26 13.20 -10.15 3.73
C ALA A 26 12.78 -11.38 4.58
N ASN A 27 12.32 -11.16 5.80
CA ASN A 27 12.03 -12.23 6.76
C ASN A 27 10.60 -12.77 6.69
N VAL A 28 9.67 -12.06 6.04
CA VAL A 28 8.28 -12.52 5.87
C VAL A 28 8.22 -13.72 4.92
N ARG A 29 7.50 -14.77 5.30
CA ARG A 29 7.24 -15.94 4.43
C ARG A 29 5.79 -15.94 3.95
N THR A 30 5.53 -16.41 2.72
CA THR A 30 4.17 -16.49 2.14
C THR A 30 3.20 -17.29 2.99
N ARG A 31 3.70 -18.37 3.60
CA ARG A 31 2.92 -19.19 4.53
C ARG A 31 2.47 -18.41 5.76
N SER A 32 3.36 -17.62 6.36
CA SER A 32 3.03 -16.78 7.51
C SER A 32 1.96 -15.75 7.16
N ILE A 33 2.02 -15.17 5.96
CA ILE A 33 1.00 -14.25 5.46
C ILE A 33 -0.35 -14.95 5.33
N ALA A 34 -0.39 -16.13 4.70
CA ALA A 34 -1.63 -16.88 4.50
C ALA A 34 -2.28 -17.26 5.85
N VAL A 35 -1.47 -17.70 6.82
CA VAL A 35 -1.93 -17.99 8.19
C VAL A 35 -2.50 -16.75 8.85
N ALA A 36 -1.77 -15.62 8.83
CA ALA A 36 -2.23 -14.36 9.41
C ALA A 36 -3.51 -13.82 8.73
N ALA A 37 -3.68 -14.06 7.43
CA ALA A 37 -4.88 -13.70 6.67
C ALA A 37 -6.06 -14.68 6.87
N GLY A 38 -5.86 -15.79 7.58
CA GLY A 38 -6.87 -16.83 7.82
C GLY A 38 -7.28 -17.58 6.55
N VAL A 39 -6.33 -17.82 5.63
CA VAL A 39 -6.58 -18.51 4.36
C VAL A 39 -5.55 -19.61 4.09
N ALA A 40 -5.92 -20.57 3.24
CA ALA A 40 -4.97 -21.55 2.73
C ALA A 40 -3.88 -20.88 1.88
N GLU A 41 -2.65 -21.38 1.95
CA GLU A 41 -1.52 -20.81 1.20
C GLU A 41 -1.74 -20.86 -0.32
N GLY A 42 -2.39 -21.89 -0.84
CA GLY A 42 -2.78 -21.95 -2.26
C GLY A 42 -3.75 -20.85 -2.70
N THR A 43 -4.55 -20.31 -1.76
CA THR A 43 -5.46 -19.18 -2.04
C THR A 43 -4.69 -17.88 -2.29
N LEU A 44 -3.55 -17.68 -1.62
CA LEU A 44 -2.68 -16.52 -1.86
C LEU A 44 -2.28 -16.46 -3.33
N TYR A 45 -1.84 -17.59 -3.88
CA TYR A 45 -1.38 -17.69 -5.27
C TYR A 45 -2.48 -17.51 -6.33
N ARG A 46 -3.76 -17.59 -5.94
CA ARG A 46 -4.89 -17.22 -6.82
C ARG A 46 -5.05 -15.70 -6.96
N HIS A 47 -4.58 -14.93 -5.99
CA HIS A 47 -4.70 -13.47 -5.96
C HIS A 47 -3.40 -12.74 -6.34
N PHE A 48 -2.26 -13.38 -6.10
CA PHE A 48 -0.93 -12.80 -6.29
C PHE A 48 0.02 -13.85 -6.86
N ALA A 49 0.70 -13.50 -7.95
CA ALA A 49 1.60 -14.44 -8.63
C ALA A 49 2.82 -14.81 -7.76
N ASP A 50 3.30 -13.86 -6.95
CA ASP A 50 4.47 -14.04 -6.09
C ASP A 50 4.43 -13.12 -4.85
N LYS A 51 5.37 -13.34 -3.92
CA LYS A 51 5.55 -12.52 -2.71
C LYS A 51 5.77 -11.03 -3.02
N ARG A 52 6.44 -10.71 -4.13
CA ARG A 52 6.74 -9.32 -4.52
C ARG A 52 5.45 -8.59 -4.90
N SER A 53 4.60 -9.21 -5.72
CA SER A 53 3.33 -8.64 -6.17
C SER A 53 2.37 -8.37 -5.01
N LEU A 54 2.35 -9.26 -4.02
CA LEU A 54 1.60 -9.06 -2.78
C LEU A 54 2.19 -7.90 -1.95
N PHE A 55 3.51 -7.85 -1.81
CA PHE A 55 4.17 -6.74 -1.12
C PHE A 55 3.92 -5.39 -1.80
N TYR A 56 4.01 -5.32 -3.14
CA TYR A 56 3.70 -4.11 -3.88
C TYR A 56 2.24 -3.69 -3.68
N ALA A 57 1.30 -4.62 -3.67
CA ALA A 57 -0.09 -4.31 -3.37
C ALA A 57 -0.26 -3.74 -1.95
N ALA A 58 0.43 -4.29 -0.97
CA ALA A 58 0.42 -3.77 0.41
C ALA A 58 1.05 -2.37 0.51
N VAL A 59 2.14 -2.12 -0.22
CA VAL A 59 2.74 -0.79 -0.31
C VAL A 59 1.78 0.19 -0.99
N LEU A 60 1.16 -0.17 -2.11
CA LEU A 60 0.22 0.68 -2.82
C LEU A 60 -1.02 1.01 -1.98
N ASP A 61 -1.59 0.02 -1.28
CA ASP A 61 -2.75 0.22 -0.40
C ASP A 61 -2.42 1.21 0.72
N ARG A 62 -1.28 1.02 1.39
CA ARG A 62 -0.81 1.95 2.43
C ARG A 62 -0.53 3.36 1.90
N ASN A 63 0.02 3.47 0.69
CA ASN A 63 0.41 4.76 0.10
C ASN A 63 -0.69 5.34 -0.81
N ALA A 64 -1.90 4.78 -0.82
CA ALA A 64 -2.99 5.26 -1.67
C ALA A 64 -3.27 6.79 -1.53
N PRO A 65 -3.22 7.39 -0.32
CA PRO A 65 -3.35 8.84 -0.19
C PRO A 65 -2.22 9.62 -0.86
N ILE A 66 -0.99 9.11 -0.78
CA ILE A 66 0.19 9.73 -1.43
C ILE A 66 0.07 9.63 -2.95
N VAL A 67 -0.35 8.47 -3.46
CA VAL A 67 -0.59 8.25 -4.89
C VAL A 67 -1.68 9.19 -5.39
N ALA A 68 -2.79 9.34 -4.65
CA ALA A 68 -3.86 10.25 -5.01
C ALA A 68 -3.42 11.72 -5.03
N ALA A 69 -2.68 12.15 -4.01
CA ALA A 69 -2.17 13.52 -3.91
C ALA A 69 -1.13 13.85 -4.99
N THR A 70 -0.29 12.89 -5.39
CA THR A 70 0.70 13.11 -6.46
C THR A 70 0.11 12.98 -7.86
N ALA A 71 -0.99 12.25 -8.04
CA ALA A 71 -1.68 12.12 -9.32
C ALA A 71 -2.28 13.44 -9.82
N THR A 72 -2.45 14.44 -8.95
CA THR A 72 -2.94 15.77 -9.34
C THR A 72 -1.84 16.70 -9.86
N LEU A 73 -0.56 16.40 -9.62
CA LEU A 73 0.56 17.25 -10.05
C LEU A 73 0.55 17.64 -11.53
N PRO A 74 0.23 16.75 -12.49
CA PRO A 74 0.18 17.12 -13.90
C PRO A 74 -0.84 18.23 -14.22
N SER A 75 -1.94 18.33 -13.46
CA SER A 75 -2.94 19.38 -13.70
C SER A 75 -2.45 20.78 -13.28
N LEU A 76 -1.39 20.86 -12.48
CA LEU A 76 -0.74 22.10 -12.08
C LEU A 76 0.27 22.61 -13.13
N ALA A 77 0.49 21.90 -14.24
CA ALA A 77 1.37 22.36 -15.30
C ALA A 77 0.88 23.69 -15.88
N GLY A 78 1.77 24.68 -15.95
CA GLY A 78 1.43 26.05 -16.36
C GLY A 78 0.73 26.89 -15.28
N GLN A 79 0.52 26.34 -14.09
CA GLN A 79 0.02 27.07 -12.92
C GLN A 79 1.14 27.21 -11.89
N GLY A 80 1.46 28.44 -11.46
CA GLY A 80 2.52 28.67 -10.48
C GLY A 80 3.93 28.30 -10.97
N THR A 81 4.83 28.03 -10.04
CA THR A 81 6.21 27.59 -10.35
C THR A 81 6.36 26.10 -10.07
N VAL A 82 7.26 25.41 -10.79
CA VAL A 82 7.58 24.00 -10.51
C VAL A 82 7.95 23.79 -9.05
N LEU A 83 8.83 24.65 -8.51
CA LEU A 83 9.25 24.57 -7.12
C LEU A 83 8.09 24.79 -6.15
N GLY A 84 7.20 25.77 -6.42
CA GLY A 84 6.01 26.03 -5.61
C GLY A 84 5.06 24.84 -5.56
N ASN A 85 4.71 24.30 -6.72
CA ASN A 85 3.81 23.15 -6.84
C ASN A 85 4.39 21.90 -6.15
N LEU A 86 5.70 21.66 -6.27
CA LEU A 86 6.38 20.56 -5.59
C LEU A 86 6.42 20.77 -4.07
N LEU A 87 6.73 21.97 -3.59
CA LEU A 87 6.76 22.28 -2.16
C LEU A 87 5.37 22.14 -1.52
N ASP A 88 4.31 22.64 -2.17
CA ASP A 88 2.95 22.53 -1.66
C ASP A 88 2.47 21.09 -1.63
N THR A 89 2.79 20.32 -2.67
CA THR A 89 2.49 18.88 -2.69
C THR A 89 3.23 18.14 -1.59
N ILE A 90 4.54 18.39 -1.41
CA ILE A 90 5.33 17.77 -0.32
C ILE A 90 4.76 18.15 1.05
N ARG A 91 4.32 19.40 1.26
CA ARG A 91 3.67 19.82 2.51
C ARG A 91 2.36 19.06 2.74
N GLN A 92 1.51 18.95 1.72
CA GLN A 92 0.27 18.17 1.81
C GLN A 92 0.55 16.69 2.13
N LEU A 93 1.58 16.11 1.52
CA LEU A 93 2.03 14.75 1.80
C LEU A 93 2.56 14.60 3.23
N ALA A 94 3.30 15.58 3.75
CA ALA A 94 3.83 15.56 5.11
C ALA A 94 2.72 15.65 6.16
N LEU A 95 1.69 16.47 5.91
CA LEU A 95 0.49 16.56 6.76
C LEU A 95 -0.28 15.24 6.77
N LEU A 96 -0.41 14.58 5.60
CA LEU A 96 -1.01 13.23 5.51
C LEU A 96 -0.26 12.18 6.32
N GLN A 97 1.07 12.30 6.50
CA GLN A 97 1.84 11.37 7.33
C GLN A 97 1.67 11.60 8.84
N GLN A 98 1.44 12.84 9.27
CA GLN A 98 1.22 13.18 10.67
C GLN A 98 -0.13 12.69 11.20
N ASP A 99 -1.17 12.69 10.35
CA ASP A 99 -2.50 12.19 10.73
C ASP A 99 -2.60 10.65 10.75
N LEU A 100 -1.71 9.94 10.04
CA LEU A 100 -1.79 8.47 9.86
C LEU A 100 -0.87 7.66 10.78
N LEU A 101 0.13 8.29 11.38
CA LEU A 101 1.03 7.69 12.38
C LEU A 101 1.47 8.77 13.39
N PRO A 102 0.92 8.82 14.61
CA PRO A 102 1.66 9.41 15.69
C PRO A 102 2.88 8.51 15.90
N LEU A 103 4.08 9.05 15.70
CA LEU A 103 5.28 8.39 16.21
C LEU A 103 5.18 8.26 17.74
#